data_AF-D5SSH8-F1
#
_entry.id   AF-D5SSH8-F1
#
_cell.length_a   1.000
_cell.length_b   1.000
_cell.length_c   1.000
_cell.angle_alpha   90.00
_cell.angle_beta   90.00
_cell.angle_gamma   90.00
#
_symmetry.space_group_name_H-M   'P 1'
#
loop_
_entity.id
_entity.type
_entity.pdbx_description
1 polymer ?
#
loop_
_entity_poly.entity_id
_entity_poly.type
_entity_poly.pdbx_seq_one_letter_code
_entity_poly.pdbx_strand_id
1 'polypeptide(L)'
;MPHPHQGSCFRYWGWVLMATVWPLGLELQASLWVEDCAWWPAVAQGQEPAQARQPAVEFSAKKIESAHLENLHRIELKPAEASATDQAVDTQAIWFGGSPETDAAMAELAASGVKTIISVDGAPPLVELAKKHGLKYVHIPVKYSALSRDQIVSLASVLQRNHEPVYVHCHHGKHRGPAALVAALKCTVTDLETDTLLKTFGTDPKYRGLYEAARTAQPLQAQELARVPEKLPEAIQDLSPARLMSEIDCSFDQLLVLRKVGEPLANKELPAQLKIWQEQAIDIEEAFLEYQRLLEPQFPMMPPEQQTQYRQFLKTSLSHAVAIRSELAAAVDSSEDISARLKTCRTSLEALQQSCAGCHAQFRN
;
A
#
# COMPACT_ATOMS: atom_id res chain seq x y z
N MET A 1 -19.84 -36.92 48.07
CA MET A 1 -20.19 -35.49 47.86
C MET A 1 -19.14 -34.67 48.60
N PRO A 2 -18.45 -33.66 48.06
CA PRO A 2 -18.34 -33.10 46.70
C PRO A 2 -16.94 -33.34 46.06
N HIS A 3 -16.68 -32.84 44.85
CA HIS A 3 -15.34 -32.62 44.28
C HIS A 3 -15.41 -31.41 43.31
N PRO A 4 -14.30 -30.72 42.99
CA PRO A 4 -14.10 -29.33 43.38
C PRO A 4 -13.71 -28.38 42.24
N HIS A 5 -13.63 -27.09 42.57
CA HIS A 5 -12.92 -26.05 41.82
C HIS A 5 -11.43 -26.38 41.61
N GLN A 6 -10.90 -26.07 40.42
CA GLN A 6 -9.50 -25.62 40.25
C GLN A 6 -9.41 -24.52 39.19
N GLY A 7 -8.72 -23.45 39.57
CA GLY A 7 -8.48 -22.26 38.77
C GLY A 7 -7.11 -22.22 38.09
N SER A 8 -6.99 -21.18 37.28
CA SER A 8 -5.85 -20.60 36.55
C SER A 8 -4.42 -20.91 37.00
N CYS A 9 -3.52 -21.06 36.02
CA CYS A 9 -2.08 -20.87 36.20
C CYS A 9 -1.49 -20.02 35.06
N PHE A 10 -1.12 -18.77 35.38
CA PHE A 10 -0.25 -17.90 34.58
C PHE A 10 1.21 -18.28 34.87
N ARG A 11 2.07 -18.37 33.85
CA ARG A 11 3.52 -18.58 34.03
C ARG A 11 4.32 -17.36 33.55
N TYR A 12 4.93 -16.67 34.52
CA TYR A 12 6.01 -15.71 34.32
C TYR A 12 7.34 -16.45 34.16
N TRP A 13 8.20 -16.00 33.24
CA TRP A 13 9.62 -16.37 33.18
C TRP A 13 10.44 -15.20 33.67
N GLY A 14 10.98 -15.31 34.89
CA GLY A 14 11.93 -14.38 35.47
C GLY A 14 13.33 -14.98 35.46
N TRP A 15 14.31 -14.23 34.98
CA TRP A 15 15.74 -14.55 35.09
C TRP A 15 16.24 -14.08 36.45
N VAL A 16 16.68 -15.00 37.30
CA VAL A 16 17.40 -14.66 38.53
C VAL A 16 18.90 -14.78 38.26
N LEU A 17 19.56 -13.65 38.03
CA LEU A 17 21.01 -13.52 38.06
C LEU A 17 21.41 -13.27 39.52
N MET A 18 21.87 -14.32 40.21
CA MET A 18 22.63 -14.16 41.45
C MET A 18 24.11 -14.02 41.11
N ALA A 19 24.65 -12.83 41.39
CA ALA A 19 26.07 -12.56 41.35
C ALA A 19 26.71 -13.00 42.68
N THR A 20 27.67 -13.92 42.60
CA THR A 20 28.67 -14.14 43.66
C THR A 20 30.05 -13.98 43.03
N VAL A 21 30.87 -13.14 43.65
CA VAL A 21 32.18 -12.73 43.15
C VAL A 21 33.28 -13.66 43.69
N TRP A 22 34.26 -13.94 42.81
CA TRP A 22 35.70 -14.16 43.05
C TRP A 22 36.27 -15.62 43.04
N PRO A 23 37.60 -15.82 42.85
CA PRO A 23 38.53 -15.60 41.70
C PRO A 23 39.04 -16.90 41.05
N LEU A 24 39.92 -16.74 40.05
CA LEU A 24 40.85 -17.73 39.48
C LEU A 24 40.26 -18.59 38.36
N GLY A 25 40.79 -18.36 37.15
CA GLY A 25 40.41 -19.08 35.96
C GLY A 25 40.84 -20.55 35.98
N LEU A 26 40.14 -21.34 35.19
CA LEU A 26 40.71 -22.32 34.27
C LEU A 26 39.59 -22.87 33.40
N GLU A 27 39.97 -23.27 32.19
CA GLU A 27 39.17 -23.94 31.18
C GLU A 27 38.39 -25.13 31.77
N LEU A 28 37.15 -25.28 31.33
CA LEU A 28 36.42 -26.54 31.41
C LEU A 28 35.96 -26.92 30.01
N GLN A 29 36.79 -27.73 29.35
CA GLN A 29 36.32 -28.71 28.39
C GLN A 29 35.37 -29.66 29.12
N ALA A 30 34.14 -29.77 28.61
CA ALA A 30 33.25 -30.88 28.93
C ALA A 30 32.95 -31.63 27.64
N SER A 31 33.54 -32.82 27.56
CA SER A 31 33.31 -33.84 26.53
C SER A 31 31.89 -34.39 26.65
N LEU A 32 31.17 -34.41 25.52
CA LEU A 32 29.90 -35.13 25.39
C LEU A 32 30.16 -36.63 25.48
N TRP A 33 29.59 -37.27 26.50
CA TRP A 33 29.29 -38.70 26.47
C TRP A 33 27.93 -38.88 25.79
N VAL A 34 27.95 -39.52 24.63
CA VAL A 34 26.74 -40.00 23.95
C VAL A 34 26.55 -41.45 24.39
N GLU A 35 25.51 -41.70 25.18
CA GLU A 35 24.94 -43.05 25.29
C GLU A 35 23.73 -43.13 24.36
N ASP A 36 23.87 -43.96 23.34
CA ASP A 36 22.82 -44.36 22.42
C ASP A 36 21.70 -45.07 23.18
N CYS A 37 20.57 -44.39 23.34
CA CYS A 37 19.30 -45.04 23.61
C CYS A 37 18.42 -44.98 22.37
N ALA A 38 18.24 -46.19 21.82
CA ALA A 38 17.49 -46.58 20.64
C ALA A 38 16.25 -45.74 20.33
N TRP A 39 16.14 -45.43 19.05
CA TRP A 39 15.02 -44.81 18.38
C TRP A 39 13.72 -45.61 18.51
N TRP A 40 12.65 -44.91 18.89
CA TRP A 40 11.32 -45.09 18.31
C TRP A 40 10.72 -43.70 18.09
N PRO A 41 10.43 -43.28 16.85
CA PRO A 41 9.85 -41.96 16.63
C PRO A 41 8.38 -41.98 17.05
N ALA A 42 8.05 -41.21 18.08
CA ALA A 42 6.71 -40.69 18.24
C ALA A 42 6.44 -39.79 17.04
N VAL A 43 5.68 -40.30 16.08
CA VAL A 43 5.16 -39.53 14.94
C VAL A 43 4.19 -38.49 15.50
N ALA A 44 4.73 -37.36 15.95
CA ALA A 44 3.96 -36.13 16.04
C ALA A 44 3.66 -35.73 14.59
N GLN A 45 2.48 -36.11 14.11
CA GLN A 45 1.89 -35.59 12.88
C GLN A 45 1.73 -34.07 13.05
N GLY A 46 2.78 -33.33 12.71
CA GLY A 46 2.69 -31.92 12.39
C GLY A 46 1.88 -31.82 11.11
N GLN A 47 0.55 -31.74 11.24
CA GLN A 47 -0.24 -31.10 10.21
C GLN A 47 0.22 -29.65 10.17
N GLU A 48 1.00 -29.28 9.16
CA GLU A 48 0.98 -27.91 8.67
C GLU A 48 -0.49 -27.49 8.58
N PRO A 49 -0.86 -26.27 9.02
CA PRO A 49 -2.21 -25.79 8.79
C PRO A 49 -2.43 -25.89 7.29
N ALA A 50 -3.34 -26.76 6.87
CA ALA A 50 -3.66 -26.97 5.48
C ALA A 50 -4.00 -25.59 4.90
N GLN A 51 -3.06 -25.00 4.15
CA GLN A 51 -3.39 -23.92 3.24
C GLN A 51 -4.41 -24.55 2.31
N ALA A 52 -5.69 -24.20 2.52
CA ALA A 52 -6.74 -24.60 1.62
C ALA A 52 -6.24 -24.22 0.22
N ARG A 53 -6.02 -25.22 -0.64
CA ARG A 53 -5.68 -24.98 -2.04
C ARG A 53 -6.74 -24.04 -2.56
N GLN A 54 -6.34 -22.82 -2.90
CA GLN A 54 -7.27 -21.86 -3.47
C GLN A 54 -7.80 -22.46 -4.77
N PRO A 55 -9.12 -22.38 -5.02
CA PRO A 55 -9.68 -22.95 -6.23
C PRO A 55 -8.99 -22.29 -7.43
N ALA A 56 -8.68 -23.09 -8.46
CA ALA A 56 -8.22 -22.54 -9.72
C ALA A 56 -9.34 -21.65 -10.29
N VAL A 57 -9.03 -20.40 -10.60
CA VAL A 57 -9.95 -19.41 -11.17
C VAL A 57 -9.39 -18.94 -12.50
N GLU A 58 -10.17 -19.08 -13.56
CA GLU A 58 -9.92 -18.44 -14.84
C GLU A 58 -10.17 -16.93 -14.71
N PHE A 59 -9.13 -16.17 -15.02
CA PHE A 59 -9.13 -14.71 -15.00
C PHE A 59 -9.26 -14.17 -16.43
N SER A 60 -10.21 -13.26 -16.66
CA SER A 60 -10.25 -12.48 -17.89
C SER A 60 -10.48 -11.01 -17.59
N ALA A 61 -9.83 -10.12 -18.36
CA ALA A 61 -9.99 -8.69 -18.25
C ALA A 61 -10.24 -8.07 -19.63
N LYS A 62 -11.23 -7.18 -19.71
CA LYS A 62 -11.60 -6.46 -20.93
C LYS A 62 -11.67 -4.97 -20.65
N LYS A 63 -10.99 -4.16 -21.45
CA LYS A 63 -11.18 -2.72 -21.47
C LYS A 63 -12.56 -2.38 -22.05
N ILE A 64 -13.30 -1.52 -21.37
CA ILE A 64 -14.64 -1.10 -21.74
C ILE A 64 -14.56 0.37 -22.15
N GLU A 65 -15.14 0.71 -23.29
CA GLU A 65 -15.31 2.10 -23.68
C GLU A 65 -16.39 2.73 -22.80
N SER A 66 -16.09 3.89 -22.23
CA SER A 66 -16.98 4.63 -21.36
C SER A 66 -16.99 6.10 -21.77
N ALA A 67 -18.17 6.71 -21.69
CA ALA A 67 -18.33 8.14 -21.94
C ALA A 67 -17.94 8.99 -20.72
N HIS A 68 -17.92 8.39 -19.52
CA HIS A 68 -17.81 9.13 -18.27
C HIS A 68 -16.70 8.63 -17.34
N LEU A 69 -16.12 7.46 -17.61
CA LEU A 69 -15.08 6.85 -16.78
C LEU A 69 -13.79 6.64 -17.57
N GLU A 70 -12.69 7.15 -17.03
CA GLU A 70 -11.37 6.90 -17.61
C GLU A 70 -10.91 5.46 -17.32
N ASN A 71 -10.23 4.86 -18.29
CA ASN A 71 -9.56 3.56 -18.14
C ASN A 71 -10.47 2.43 -17.58
N LEU A 72 -11.75 2.44 -17.95
CA LEU A 72 -12.71 1.46 -17.45
C LEU A 72 -12.37 0.04 -17.94
N HIS A 73 -12.34 -0.89 -17.02
CA HIS A 73 -12.14 -2.31 -17.30
C HIS A 73 -13.13 -3.15 -16.51
N ARG A 74 -13.52 -4.27 -17.10
CA ARG A 74 -14.28 -5.33 -16.47
C ARG A 74 -13.41 -6.58 -16.39
N ILE A 75 -13.31 -7.13 -15.19
CA ILE A 75 -12.69 -8.39 -14.86
C ILE A 75 -13.80 -9.40 -14.58
N GLU A 76 -13.67 -10.58 -15.16
CA GLU A 76 -14.50 -11.74 -14.83
C GLU A 76 -13.61 -12.82 -14.22
N LEU A 77 -14.03 -13.31 -13.05
CA LEU A 77 -13.44 -14.45 -12.38
C LEU A 77 -14.39 -15.64 -12.55
N LYS A 78 -13.92 -16.70 -13.21
CA LYS A 78 -14.68 -17.95 -13.41
C LYS A 78 -13.96 -19.11 -12.72
N PRO A 79 -14.66 -19.98 -11.99
CA PRO A 79 -14.04 -21.20 -11.45
C PRO A 79 -13.57 -22.11 -12.59
N ALA A 80 -12.36 -22.67 -12.46
CA ALA A 80 -11.74 -23.45 -13.54
C ALA A 80 -12.43 -24.80 -13.82
N GLU A 81 -13.10 -25.42 -12.83
CA GLU A 81 -13.92 -26.62 -13.03
C GLU A 81 -15.09 -26.63 -12.04
N ALA A 82 -16.33 -26.67 -12.55
CA ALA A 82 -17.50 -26.97 -11.74
C ALA A 82 -17.50 -28.47 -11.41
N SER A 83 -17.17 -28.82 -10.17
CA SER A 83 -17.51 -30.15 -9.62
C SER A 83 -19.00 -30.39 -9.86
N ALA A 84 -19.34 -31.51 -10.51
CA ALA A 84 -20.69 -31.85 -10.99
C ALA A 84 -21.75 -32.06 -9.87
N THR A 85 -21.41 -31.77 -8.63
CA THR A 85 -22.32 -31.74 -7.48
C THR A 85 -21.94 -30.58 -6.58
N ASP A 86 -22.40 -29.38 -6.91
CA ASP A 86 -22.95 -28.39 -5.97
C ASP A 86 -23.06 -27.01 -6.67
N GLN A 87 -24.21 -26.38 -6.44
CA GLN A 87 -24.58 -24.97 -6.64
C GLN A 87 -23.73 -24.12 -7.60
N ALA A 88 -24.38 -23.56 -8.63
CA ALA A 88 -23.85 -22.58 -9.57
C ALA A 88 -22.87 -21.61 -8.88
N VAL A 89 -21.57 -21.81 -9.11
CA VAL A 89 -20.55 -20.95 -8.55
C VAL A 89 -20.59 -19.64 -9.34
N ASP A 90 -21.17 -18.60 -8.74
CA ASP A 90 -21.45 -17.32 -9.38
C ASP A 90 -20.17 -16.69 -9.95
N THR A 91 -20.21 -16.33 -11.24
CA THR A 91 -19.16 -15.53 -11.88
C THR A 91 -19.08 -14.18 -11.18
N GLN A 92 -17.92 -13.87 -10.57
CA GLN A 92 -17.72 -12.59 -9.93
C GLN A 92 -17.28 -11.55 -10.98
N ALA A 93 -18.06 -10.48 -11.13
CA ALA A 93 -17.72 -9.35 -11.97
C ALA A 93 -17.07 -8.24 -11.13
N ILE A 94 -15.84 -7.88 -11.45
CA ILE A 94 -15.10 -6.80 -10.79
C ILE A 94 -14.77 -5.75 -11.83
N TRP A 95 -14.98 -4.48 -11.49
CA TRP A 95 -14.70 -3.36 -12.37
C TRP A 95 -13.59 -2.51 -11.78
N PHE A 96 -12.81 -1.83 -12.62
CA PHE A 96 -11.92 -0.77 -12.17
C PHE A 96 -11.75 0.34 -13.19
N GLY A 97 -11.36 1.53 -12.74
CA GLY A 97 -11.13 2.68 -13.60
C GLY A 97 -10.86 3.97 -12.82
N GLY A 98 -11.10 5.10 -13.48
CA GLY A 98 -10.94 6.45 -12.91
C GLY A 98 -12.09 6.86 -11.98
N SER A 99 -11.94 8.01 -11.35
CA SER A 99 -12.90 8.49 -10.35
C SER A 99 -14.25 8.82 -10.99
N PRO A 100 -15.38 8.32 -10.44
CA PRO A 100 -16.71 8.69 -10.91
C PRO A 100 -17.11 10.06 -10.33
N GLU A 101 -16.63 11.13 -10.95
CA GLU A 101 -16.78 12.50 -10.40
C GLU A 101 -18.13 13.16 -10.73
N THR A 102 -18.94 12.55 -11.59
CA THR A 102 -20.20 13.13 -12.08
C THR A 102 -21.41 12.24 -11.82
N ASP A 103 -22.61 12.84 -11.81
CA ASP A 103 -23.87 12.10 -11.67
C ASP A 103 -24.05 11.07 -12.80
N ALA A 104 -23.63 11.40 -14.02
CA ALA A 104 -23.65 10.50 -15.17
C ALA A 104 -22.70 9.30 -15.01
N ALA A 105 -21.49 9.53 -14.47
CA ALA A 105 -20.54 8.46 -14.16
C ALA A 105 -21.09 7.48 -13.10
N MET A 106 -21.74 7.99 -12.05
CA MET A 106 -22.38 7.16 -11.03
C MET A 106 -23.56 6.36 -11.59
N ALA A 107 -24.38 6.98 -12.44
CA ALA A 107 -25.48 6.31 -13.13
C ALA A 107 -24.98 5.18 -14.05
N GLU A 108 -23.88 5.41 -14.78
CA GLU A 108 -23.25 4.41 -15.64
C GLU A 108 -22.75 3.19 -14.84
N LEU A 109 -22.12 3.42 -13.68
CA LEU A 109 -21.70 2.33 -12.77
C LEU A 109 -22.90 1.53 -12.25
N ALA A 110 -23.94 2.21 -11.78
CA ALA A 110 -25.16 1.56 -11.29
C ALA A 110 -25.84 0.73 -12.39
N ALA A 111 -25.92 1.27 -13.61
CA ALA A 111 -26.47 0.57 -14.78
C ALA A 111 -25.63 -0.66 -15.18
N SER A 112 -24.32 -0.63 -14.91
CA SER A 112 -23.41 -1.77 -15.09
C SER A 112 -23.54 -2.84 -14.01
N GLY A 113 -24.46 -2.67 -13.05
CA GLY A 113 -24.74 -3.62 -11.98
C GLY A 113 -23.82 -3.49 -10.76
N VAL A 114 -22.93 -2.49 -10.73
CA VAL A 114 -22.07 -2.22 -9.56
C VAL A 114 -22.94 -1.88 -8.35
N LYS A 115 -22.54 -2.39 -7.18
CA LYS A 115 -23.21 -2.13 -5.88
C LYS A 115 -22.31 -1.44 -4.89
N THR A 116 -21.00 -1.69 -4.96
CA THR A 116 -20.01 -1.12 -4.05
C THR A 116 -18.86 -0.50 -4.85
N ILE A 117 -18.55 0.75 -4.55
CA ILE A 117 -17.37 1.47 -5.04
C ILE A 117 -16.30 1.45 -3.95
N ILE A 118 -15.07 1.12 -4.32
CA ILE A 118 -13.88 1.15 -3.48
C ILE A 118 -12.96 2.25 -4.01
N SER A 119 -12.86 3.37 -3.30
CA SER A 119 -11.82 4.39 -3.58
C SER A 119 -10.52 3.96 -2.91
N VAL A 120 -9.45 3.93 -3.70
CA VAL A 120 -8.08 3.92 -3.18
C VAL A 120 -7.35 5.24 -3.42
N ASP A 121 -8.09 6.27 -3.85
CA ASP A 121 -7.59 7.63 -4.01
C ASP A 121 -7.30 8.28 -2.64
N GLY A 122 -6.48 9.33 -2.62
CA GLY A 122 -6.31 10.16 -1.43
C GLY A 122 -7.48 11.14 -1.23
N ALA A 123 -8.22 11.46 -2.31
CA ALA A 123 -9.40 12.31 -2.25
C ALA A 123 -10.57 11.60 -1.54
N PRO A 124 -11.33 12.31 -0.69
CA PRO A 124 -12.60 11.87 -0.17
C PRO A 124 -13.55 11.54 -1.32
N PRO A 125 -14.16 10.35 -1.26
CA PRO A 125 -15.13 9.97 -2.26
C PRO A 125 -16.43 10.78 -2.16
N LEU A 126 -17.14 10.84 -3.28
CA LEU A 126 -18.46 11.49 -3.38
C LEU A 126 -19.57 10.57 -2.82
N VAL A 127 -19.53 10.31 -1.51
CA VAL A 127 -20.40 9.34 -0.83
C VAL A 127 -21.89 9.63 -1.02
N GLU A 128 -22.31 10.88 -0.86
CA GLU A 128 -23.72 11.25 -0.98
C GLU A 128 -24.24 11.13 -2.43
N LEU A 129 -23.38 11.40 -3.41
CA LEU A 129 -23.71 11.19 -4.82
C LEU A 129 -23.87 9.69 -5.12
N ALA A 130 -22.99 8.84 -4.59
CA ALA A 130 -23.11 7.40 -4.75
C ALA A 130 -24.41 6.85 -4.13
N LYS A 131 -24.77 7.31 -2.92
CA LYS A 131 -26.02 6.92 -2.23
C LYS A 131 -27.26 7.25 -3.05
N LYS A 132 -27.29 8.40 -3.75
CA LYS A 132 -28.39 8.79 -4.65
C LYS A 132 -28.64 7.74 -5.75
N HIS A 133 -27.60 7.04 -6.20
CA HIS A 133 -27.68 5.98 -7.21
C HIS A 133 -27.77 4.57 -6.61
N GLY A 134 -27.98 4.46 -5.29
CA GLY A 134 -28.05 3.17 -4.59
C GLY A 134 -26.72 2.44 -4.45
N LEU A 135 -25.60 3.17 -4.60
CA LEU A 135 -24.24 2.64 -4.50
C LEU A 135 -23.68 2.85 -3.10
N LYS A 136 -22.92 1.87 -2.62
CA LYS A 136 -22.15 1.96 -1.37
C LYS A 136 -20.73 2.40 -1.66
N TYR A 137 -20.10 3.11 -0.73
CA TYR A 137 -18.70 3.50 -0.82
C TYR A 137 -17.87 2.86 0.28
N VAL A 138 -16.65 2.47 -0.07
CA VAL A 138 -15.59 2.10 0.86
C VAL A 138 -14.35 2.91 0.47
N HIS A 139 -13.69 3.53 1.45
CA HIS A 139 -12.50 4.35 1.23
C HIS A 139 -11.29 3.74 1.91
N ILE A 140 -10.32 3.28 1.10
CA ILE A 140 -9.07 2.66 1.55
C ILE A 140 -7.92 3.36 0.80
N PRO A 141 -7.54 4.59 1.20
CA PRO A 141 -6.54 5.37 0.48
C PRO A 141 -5.21 4.64 0.47
N VAL A 142 -4.56 4.60 -0.69
CA VAL A 142 -3.28 3.92 -0.93
C VAL A 142 -2.24 4.94 -1.43
N LYS A 143 -0.98 4.73 -1.07
CA LYS A 143 0.15 5.55 -1.54
C LYS A 143 0.66 5.08 -2.91
N TYR A 144 1.39 5.94 -3.61
CA TYR A 144 2.05 5.56 -4.86
C TYR A 144 3.34 4.78 -4.65
N SER A 145 4.00 4.95 -3.50
CA SER A 145 5.20 4.20 -3.16
C SER A 145 4.91 2.73 -2.87
N ALA A 146 3.86 2.41 -2.09
CA ALA A 146 3.58 1.05 -1.64
C ALA A 146 2.13 0.85 -1.14
N LEU A 147 1.75 -0.42 -0.98
CA LEU A 147 0.54 -0.84 -0.26
C LEU A 147 0.93 -1.57 1.01
N SER A 148 0.28 -1.24 2.13
CA SER A 148 0.42 -1.98 3.37
C SER A 148 -0.36 -3.30 3.32
N ARG A 149 0.06 -4.26 4.15
CA ARG A 149 -0.69 -5.53 4.29
C ARG A 149 -2.13 -5.30 4.73
N ASP A 150 -2.35 -4.37 5.65
CA ASP A 150 -3.70 -4.04 6.14
C ASP A 150 -4.60 -3.48 5.03
N GLN A 151 -4.06 -2.67 4.11
CA GLN A 151 -4.79 -2.18 2.95
C GLN A 151 -5.15 -3.34 2.02
N ILE A 152 -4.19 -4.21 1.68
CA ILE A 152 -4.41 -5.37 0.82
C ILE A 152 -5.47 -6.30 1.43
N VAL A 153 -5.36 -6.62 2.72
CA VAL A 153 -6.31 -7.46 3.46
C VAL A 153 -7.69 -6.82 3.48
N SER A 154 -7.77 -5.50 3.71
CA SER A 154 -9.06 -4.79 3.70
C SER A 154 -9.72 -4.87 2.34
N LEU A 155 -8.99 -4.58 1.24
CA LEU A 155 -9.54 -4.71 -0.12
C LEU A 155 -9.96 -6.15 -0.42
N ALA A 156 -9.09 -7.12 -0.18
CA ALA A 156 -9.38 -8.52 -0.46
C ALA A 156 -10.58 -9.03 0.35
N SER A 157 -10.77 -8.54 1.58
CA SER A 157 -11.96 -8.85 2.37
C SER A 157 -13.25 -8.30 1.73
N VAL A 158 -13.20 -7.11 1.11
CA VAL A 158 -14.36 -6.54 0.40
C VAL A 158 -14.68 -7.38 -0.83
N LEU A 159 -13.65 -7.79 -1.59
CA LEU A 159 -13.83 -8.68 -2.74
C LEU A 159 -14.37 -10.06 -2.33
N GLN A 160 -13.92 -10.62 -1.19
CA GLN A 160 -14.37 -11.93 -0.74
C GLN A 160 -15.78 -11.90 -0.14
N ARG A 161 -16.14 -10.85 0.60
CA ARG A 161 -17.46 -10.71 1.26
C ARG A 161 -18.56 -10.29 0.30
N ASN A 162 -18.22 -9.58 -0.78
CA ASN A 162 -19.19 -9.10 -1.76
C ASN A 162 -19.30 -10.05 -2.96
N HIS A 163 -20.40 -10.78 -3.01
CA HIS A 163 -20.80 -11.52 -4.21
C HIS A 163 -21.40 -10.60 -5.30
N GLU A 164 -21.74 -9.37 -4.94
CA GLU A 164 -22.22 -8.35 -5.88
C GLU A 164 -21.06 -7.65 -6.63
N PRO A 165 -21.28 -7.13 -7.86
CA PRO A 165 -20.23 -6.45 -8.59
C PRO A 165 -19.67 -5.22 -7.88
N VAL A 166 -18.34 -5.15 -7.81
CA VAL A 166 -17.60 -4.05 -7.18
C VAL A 166 -16.86 -3.21 -8.21
N TYR A 167 -16.62 -1.93 -7.90
CA TYR A 167 -15.81 -1.03 -8.72
C TYR A 167 -14.65 -0.46 -7.90
N VAL A 168 -13.41 -0.70 -8.31
CA VAL A 168 -12.20 -0.16 -7.66
C VAL A 168 -11.68 1.02 -8.47
N HIS A 169 -11.43 2.17 -7.84
CA HIS A 169 -10.90 3.32 -8.57
C HIS A 169 -9.81 4.07 -7.80
N CYS A 170 -8.99 4.78 -8.56
CA CYS A 170 -8.25 5.95 -8.11
C CYS A 170 -8.64 7.13 -9.02
N HIS A 171 -7.85 8.20 -9.10
CA HIS A 171 -8.18 9.34 -9.95
C HIS A 171 -8.29 8.97 -11.44
N HIS A 172 -7.21 8.46 -12.05
CA HIS A 172 -7.18 8.08 -13.47
C HIS A 172 -7.35 6.58 -13.74
N GLY A 173 -7.42 5.76 -12.69
CA GLY A 173 -7.60 4.31 -12.82
C GLY A 173 -6.41 3.55 -13.40
N LYS A 174 -5.20 4.14 -13.41
CA LYS A 174 -4.02 3.56 -14.07
C LYS A 174 -3.00 2.96 -13.10
N HIS A 175 -2.86 3.52 -11.90
CA HIS A 175 -1.74 3.19 -11.00
C HIS A 175 -2.23 2.51 -9.72
N ARG A 176 -2.59 3.30 -8.69
CA ARG A 176 -3.05 2.80 -7.39
C ARG A 176 -4.25 1.85 -7.49
N GLY A 177 -5.25 2.19 -8.30
CA GLY A 177 -6.46 1.38 -8.49
C GLY A 177 -6.14 -0.05 -8.98
N PRO A 178 -5.52 -0.19 -10.17
CA PRO A 178 -5.09 -1.50 -10.67
C PRO A 178 -4.13 -2.23 -9.73
N ALA A 179 -3.15 -1.54 -9.11
CA ALA A 179 -2.22 -2.15 -8.17
C ALA A 179 -2.92 -2.76 -6.95
N ALA A 180 -3.83 -2.00 -6.34
CA ALA A 180 -4.58 -2.44 -5.19
C ALA A 180 -5.51 -3.60 -5.52
N LEU A 181 -6.17 -3.54 -6.68
CA LEU A 181 -7.01 -4.63 -7.16
C LEU A 181 -6.21 -5.91 -7.43
N VAL A 182 -5.10 -5.82 -8.18
CA VAL A 182 -4.26 -6.99 -8.49
C VAL A 182 -3.67 -7.59 -7.23
N ALA A 183 -3.19 -6.77 -6.29
CA ALA A 183 -2.69 -7.26 -5.00
C ALA A 183 -3.78 -7.98 -4.19
N ALA A 184 -5.00 -7.43 -4.14
CA ALA A 184 -6.13 -8.05 -3.47
C ALA A 184 -6.58 -9.36 -4.14
N LEU A 185 -6.58 -9.40 -5.48
CA LEU A 185 -6.89 -10.61 -6.25
C LEU A 185 -5.84 -11.69 -6.07
N LYS A 186 -4.55 -11.33 -5.97
CA LYS A 186 -3.47 -12.28 -5.70
C LYS A 186 -3.65 -12.99 -4.34
N CYS A 187 -4.39 -12.39 -3.40
CA CYS A 187 -4.75 -13.05 -2.15
C CYS A 187 -5.80 -14.16 -2.30
N THR A 188 -6.49 -14.26 -3.44
CA THR A 188 -7.55 -15.26 -3.69
C THR A 188 -7.32 -16.10 -4.95
N VAL A 189 -6.42 -15.67 -5.84
CA VAL A 189 -6.08 -16.32 -7.12
C VAL A 189 -4.58 -16.62 -7.16
N THR A 190 -4.21 -17.91 -7.20
CA THR A 190 -2.82 -18.38 -7.10
C THR A 190 -1.95 -18.01 -8.30
N ASP A 191 -2.49 -18.09 -9.52
CA ASP A 191 -1.70 -18.03 -10.77
C ASP A 191 -1.89 -16.73 -11.56
N LEU A 192 -2.03 -15.62 -10.82
CA LEU A 192 -2.16 -14.30 -11.41
C LEU A 192 -0.79 -13.76 -11.85
N GLU A 193 -0.64 -13.48 -13.15
CA GLU A 193 0.53 -12.84 -13.77
C GLU A 193 0.56 -11.32 -13.49
N THR A 194 0.88 -10.94 -12.25
CA THR A 194 0.69 -9.59 -11.71
C THR A 194 1.34 -8.50 -12.54
N ASP A 195 2.60 -8.66 -12.95
CA ASP A 195 3.34 -7.63 -13.68
C ASP A 195 2.76 -7.38 -15.07
N THR A 196 2.33 -8.44 -15.75
CA THR A 196 1.67 -8.36 -17.05
C THR A 196 0.35 -7.60 -16.92
N LEU A 197 -0.46 -7.94 -15.93
CA LEU A 197 -1.73 -7.26 -15.68
C LEU A 197 -1.56 -5.78 -15.37
N LEU A 198 -0.63 -5.43 -14.48
CA LEU A 198 -0.36 -4.03 -14.14
C LEU A 198 0.06 -3.22 -15.37
N LYS A 199 0.93 -3.77 -16.22
CA LYS A 199 1.31 -3.14 -17.49
C LYS A 199 0.10 -2.98 -18.42
N THR A 200 -0.70 -4.04 -18.59
CA THR A 200 -1.91 -4.01 -19.42
C THR A 200 -2.93 -2.98 -18.92
N PHE A 201 -3.04 -2.81 -17.60
CA PHE A 201 -3.96 -1.86 -16.98
C PHE A 201 -3.42 -0.41 -16.95
N GLY A 202 -2.17 -0.20 -17.36
CA GLY A 202 -1.55 1.13 -17.49
C GLY A 202 -0.77 1.60 -16.27
N THR A 203 -0.40 0.71 -15.35
CA THR A 203 0.46 1.04 -14.20
C THR A 203 1.87 1.32 -14.67
N ASP A 204 2.37 2.54 -14.42
CA ASP A 204 3.71 2.92 -14.84
C ASP A 204 4.77 2.14 -14.03
N PRO A 205 5.78 1.50 -14.67
CA PRO A 205 6.86 0.78 -14.00
C PRO A 205 7.69 1.62 -13.03
N LYS A 206 7.62 2.96 -13.08
CA LYS A 206 8.27 3.84 -12.09
C LYS A 206 7.76 3.59 -10.67
N TYR A 207 6.51 3.15 -10.51
CA TYR A 207 5.90 2.85 -9.21
C TYR A 207 6.24 1.44 -8.72
N ARG A 208 7.52 1.21 -8.42
CA ARG A 208 8.06 -0.12 -8.11
C ARG A 208 7.37 -0.82 -6.95
N GLY A 209 7.07 -0.10 -5.87
CA GLY A 209 6.42 -0.72 -4.72
C GLY A 209 4.94 -1.06 -4.97
N LEU A 210 4.27 -0.48 -5.98
CA LEU A 210 2.96 -0.97 -6.43
C LEU A 210 3.08 -2.36 -7.09
N TYR A 211 4.09 -2.53 -7.94
CA TYR A 211 4.41 -3.83 -8.54
C TYR A 211 4.88 -4.85 -7.50
N GLU A 212 5.70 -4.43 -6.54
CA GLU A 212 6.16 -5.30 -5.46
C GLU A 212 5.01 -5.74 -4.54
N ALA A 213 4.10 -4.82 -4.17
CA ALA A 213 2.93 -5.15 -3.39
C ALA A 213 2.06 -6.21 -4.08
N ALA A 214 1.84 -6.08 -5.39
CA ALA A 214 1.09 -7.07 -6.17
C ALA A 214 1.81 -8.43 -6.21
N ARG A 215 3.12 -8.44 -6.50
CA ARG A 215 3.93 -9.68 -6.58
C ARG A 215 4.01 -10.44 -5.26
N THR A 216 4.13 -9.71 -4.15
CA THR A 216 4.40 -10.29 -2.82
C THR A 216 3.13 -10.57 -2.02
N ALA A 217 1.97 -10.11 -2.48
CA ALA A 217 0.69 -10.37 -1.84
C ALA A 217 0.47 -11.87 -1.61
N GLN A 218 0.18 -12.21 -0.36
CA GLN A 218 -0.03 -13.59 0.09
C GLN A 218 -1.51 -13.89 0.31
N PRO A 219 -1.92 -15.18 0.26
CA PRO A 219 -3.24 -15.62 0.67
C PRO A 219 -3.72 -15.00 1.98
N LEU A 220 -5.02 -14.75 2.11
CA LEU A 220 -5.60 -14.24 3.34
C LEU A 220 -5.53 -15.28 4.46
N GLN A 221 -5.05 -14.88 5.63
CA GLN A 221 -5.12 -15.69 6.83
C GLN A 221 -6.43 -15.42 7.58
N ALA A 222 -7.02 -16.47 8.17
CA ALA A 222 -8.27 -16.35 8.92
C ALA A 222 -8.19 -15.30 10.06
N GLN A 223 -7.02 -15.18 10.70
CA GLN A 223 -6.80 -14.19 11.76
C GLN A 223 -6.78 -12.75 11.25
N GLU A 224 -6.29 -12.51 10.03
CA GLU A 224 -6.29 -11.19 9.40
C GLU A 224 -7.72 -10.77 9.05
N LEU A 225 -8.47 -11.67 8.41
CA LEU A 225 -9.89 -11.49 8.07
C LEU A 225 -10.77 -11.19 9.29
N ALA A 226 -10.51 -11.84 10.42
CA ALA A 226 -11.25 -11.63 11.66
C ALA A 226 -11.00 -10.23 12.28
N ARG A 227 -9.90 -9.56 11.94
CA ARG A 227 -9.58 -8.20 12.41
C ARG A 227 -10.18 -7.11 11.54
N VAL A 228 -10.52 -7.41 10.28
CA VAL A 228 -11.12 -6.42 9.39
C VAL A 228 -12.55 -6.13 9.84
N PRO A 229 -12.89 -4.87 10.17
CA PRO A 229 -14.25 -4.50 10.54
C PRO A 229 -15.28 -4.96 9.50
N GLU A 230 -16.49 -5.29 9.96
CA GLU A 230 -17.60 -5.64 9.05
C GLU A 230 -17.93 -4.46 8.12
N LYS A 231 -17.88 -3.24 8.66
CA LYS A 231 -18.08 -1.98 7.93
C LYS A 231 -16.78 -1.19 7.88
N LEU A 232 -16.23 -1.05 6.69
CA LEU A 232 -15.11 -0.16 6.42
C LEU A 232 -15.61 1.29 6.25
N PRO A 233 -14.75 2.30 6.50
CA PRO A 233 -15.16 3.70 6.42
C PRO A 233 -15.60 4.09 5.00
N GLU A 234 -16.71 4.82 4.89
CA GLU A 234 -17.18 5.40 3.62
C GLU A 234 -16.29 6.56 3.16
N ALA A 235 -15.66 7.27 4.12
CA ALA A 235 -14.69 8.33 3.88
C ALA A 235 -13.76 8.52 5.09
N ILE A 236 -12.47 8.76 4.82
CA ILE A 236 -11.51 9.30 5.77
C ILE A 236 -11.45 10.81 5.49
N GLN A 237 -11.88 11.63 6.45
CA GLN A 237 -12.48 12.96 6.18
C GLN A 237 -11.55 14.19 6.27
N ASP A 238 -10.24 14.06 6.49
CA ASP A 238 -9.40 15.26 6.62
C ASP A 238 -8.58 15.57 5.36
N LEU A 239 -9.06 16.53 4.56
CA LEU A 239 -8.31 17.16 3.46
C LEU A 239 -7.89 18.60 3.79
N SER A 240 -7.74 18.95 5.07
CA SER A 240 -7.24 20.27 5.39
C SER A 240 -5.87 20.51 4.74
N PRO A 241 -5.55 21.75 4.32
CA PRO A 241 -4.20 22.09 3.88
C PRO A 241 -3.13 21.66 4.88
N ALA A 242 -3.43 21.75 6.18
CA ALA A 242 -2.56 21.29 7.26
C ALA A 242 -2.30 19.77 7.19
N ARG A 243 -3.32 18.95 6.91
CA ARG A 243 -3.17 17.50 6.77
C ARG A 243 -2.29 17.14 5.58
N LEU A 244 -2.58 17.70 4.40
CA LEU A 244 -1.79 17.41 3.19
C LEU A 244 -0.34 17.91 3.34
N MET A 245 -0.13 19.07 3.97
CA MET A 245 1.22 19.56 4.30
C MET A 245 1.94 18.67 5.30
N SER A 246 1.24 18.11 6.29
CA SER A 246 1.84 17.13 7.22
C SER A 246 2.27 15.84 6.51
N GLU A 247 1.59 15.42 5.44
CA GLU A 247 2.00 14.25 4.65
C GLU A 247 3.27 14.53 3.84
N ILE A 248 3.39 15.74 3.28
CA ILE A 248 4.62 16.21 2.64
C ILE A 248 5.76 16.28 3.65
N ASP A 249 5.53 16.86 4.84
CA ASP A 249 6.51 17.01 5.91
C ASP A 249 7.04 15.66 6.42
N CYS A 250 6.14 14.71 6.69
CA CYS A 250 6.51 13.35 7.09
C CYS A 250 7.40 12.65 6.06
N SER A 251 7.08 12.79 4.77
CA SER A 251 7.84 12.16 3.69
C SER A 251 9.20 12.86 3.49
N PHE A 252 9.23 14.18 3.65
CA PHE A 252 10.44 14.99 3.62
C PHE A 252 11.41 14.64 4.77
N ASP A 253 10.91 14.48 5.99
CA ASP A 253 11.71 14.10 7.17
C ASP A 253 12.42 12.77 6.97
N GLN A 254 11.76 11.81 6.31
CA GLN A 254 12.36 10.51 6.01
C GLN A 254 13.52 10.62 5.00
N LEU A 255 13.54 11.65 4.15
CA LEU A 255 14.64 11.93 3.24
C LEU A 255 15.76 12.77 3.88
N LEU A 256 15.54 13.42 5.03
CA LEU A 256 16.59 14.18 5.71
C LEU A 256 17.80 13.31 6.11
N VAL A 257 17.60 12.00 6.23
CA VAL A 257 18.70 11.05 6.46
C VAL A 257 19.76 11.10 5.35
N LEU A 258 19.39 11.48 4.11
CA LEU A 258 20.33 11.67 2.98
C LEU A 258 21.44 12.67 3.30
N ARG A 259 21.19 13.65 4.18
CA ARG A 259 22.17 14.64 4.61
C ARG A 259 23.26 14.05 5.49
N LYS A 260 22.93 12.98 6.22
CA LYS A 260 23.82 12.31 7.17
C LYS A 260 24.62 11.18 6.54
N VAL A 261 24.33 10.83 5.29
CA VAL A 261 25.07 9.79 4.56
C VAL A 261 26.47 10.33 4.26
N GLY A 262 27.41 10.03 5.15
CA GLY A 262 28.83 10.32 4.98
C GLY A 262 29.50 9.37 4.00
N GLU A 263 30.56 9.84 3.34
CA GLU A 263 31.45 8.96 2.57
C GLU A 263 32.39 8.22 3.53
N PRO A 264 32.69 6.93 3.33
CA PRO A 264 32.45 6.16 2.10
C PRO A 264 31.12 5.36 2.09
N LEU A 265 30.43 5.46 0.95
CA LEU A 265 29.12 4.85 0.64
C LEU A 265 29.14 3.32 0.45
N ALA A 266 30.25 2.66 0.73
CA ALA A 266 30.44 1.22 0.48
C ALA A 266 29.76 0.33 1.56
N ASN A 267 28.52 0.62 1.90
CA ASN A 267 27.71 -0.22 2.77
C ASN A 267 26.96 -1.27 1.92
N LYS A 268 27.01 -2.54 2.31
CA LYS A 268 26.23 -3.63 1.71
C LYS A 268 24.71 -3.35 1.75
N GLU A 269 24.27 -2.49 2.66
CA GLU A 269 22.86 -2.08 2.81
C GLU A 269 22.45 -0.94 1.87
N LEU A 270 23.40 -0.27 1.20
CA LEU A 270 23.11 0.88 0.35
C LEU A 270 22.05 0.58 -0.74
N PRO A 271 22.07 -0.57 -1.45
CA PRO A 271 21.05 -0.86 -2.45
C PRO A 271 19.62 -0.94 -1.87
N ALA A 272 19.46 -1.52 -0.67
CA ALA A 272 18.17 -1.58 0.00
C ALA A 272 17.73 -0.18 0.46
N GLN A 273 18.67 0.59 0.99
CA GLN A 273 18.41 1.95 1.44
C GLN A 273 18.05 2.91 0.29
N LEU A 274 18.69 2.77 -0.87
CA LEU A 274 18.37 3.54 -2.08
C LEU A 274 16.93 3.31 -2.54
N LYS A 275 16.43 2.07 -2.46
CA LYS A 275 15.03 1.74 -2.77
C LYS A 275 14.07 2.44 -1.81
N ILE A 276 14.35 2.38 -0.51
CA ILE A 276 13.54 3.07 0.52
C ILE A 276 13.51 4.58 0.24
N TRP A 277 14.65 5.20 -0.07
CA TRP A 277 14.67 6.62 -0.41
C TRP A 277 13.94 6.94 -1.71
N GLN A 278 14.07 6.09 -2.73
CA GLN A 278 13.33 6.24 -3.99
C GLN A 278 11.82 6.22 -3.74
N GLU A 279 11.33 5.33 -2.88
CA GLU A 279 9.92 5.25 -2.47
C GLU A 279 9.47 6.53 -1.78
N GLN A 280 10.25 7.07 -0.84
CA GLN A 280 9.89 8.33 -0.18
C GLN A 280 9.93 9.53 -1.14
N ALA A 281 10.83 9.53 -2.12
CA ALA A 281 10.87 10.58 -3.14
C ALA A 281 9.65 10.53 -4.07
N ILE A 282 9.15 9.33 -4.39
CA ILE A 282 7.86 9.16 -5.07
C ILE A 282 6.74 9.75 -4.22
N ASP A 283 6.67 9.42 -2.93
CA ASP A 283 5.62 9.93 -2.05
C ASP A 283 5.61 11.46 -1.96
N ILE A 284 6.77 12.11 -1.86
CA ILE A 284 6.84 13.58 -1.84
C ILE A 284 6.36 14.18 -3.17
N GLU A 285 6.85 13.67 -4.31
CA GLU A 285 6.46 14.17 -5.63
C GLU A 285 4.94 14.06 -5.82
N GLU A 286 4.39 12.88 -5.56
CA GLU A 286 2.96 12.63 -5.70
C GLU A 286 2.14 13.42 -4.68
N ALA A 287 2.62 13.62 -3.45
CA ALA A 287 1.96 14.49 -2.47
C ALA A 287 1.87 15.95 -2.93
N PHE A 288 2.91 16.49 -3.59
CA PHE A 288 2.82 17.83 -4.18
C PHE A 288 1.83 17.89 -5.34
N LEU A 289 1.79 16.86 -6.20
CA LEU A 289 0.83 16.77 -7.29
C LEU A 289 -0.61 16.70 -6.76
N GLU A 290 -0.84 15.89 -5.72
CA GLU A 290 -2.15 15.77 -5.07
C GLU A 290 -2.55 17.06 -4.34
N TYR A 291 -1.59 17.73 -3.69
CA TYR A 291 -1.82 19.04 -3.08
C TYR A 291 -2.29 20.07 -4.12
N GLN A 292 -1.60 20.14 -5.27
CA GLN A 292 -2.00 21.01 -6.37
C GLN A 292 -3.40 20.66 -6.86
N ARG A 293 -3.69 19.37 -7.09
CA ARG A 293 -5.00 18.91 -7.57
C ARG A 293 -6.14 19.29 -6.62
N LEU A 294 -5.95 19.10 -5.31
CA LEU A 294 -7.03 19.22 -4.32
C LEU A 294 -7.25 20.64 -3.81
N LEU A 295 -6.19 21.45 -3.76
CA LEU A 295 -6.25 22.78 -3.14
C LEU A 295 -6.22 23.93 -4.14
N GLU A 296 -5.70 23.73 -5.35
CA GLU A 296 -5.74 24.78 -6.37
C GLU A 296 -7.16 25.27 -6.70
N PRO A 297 -8.19 24.41 -6.76
CA PRO A 297 -9.58 24.85 -6.90
C PRO A 297 -10.09 25.72 -5.74
N GLN A 298 -9.44 25.70 -4.58
CA GLN A 298 -9.81 26.46 -3.38
C GLN A 298 -9.15 27.86 -3.33
N PHE A 299 -8.21 28.14 -4.23
CA PHE A 299 -7.52 29.43 -4.32
C PHE A 299 -8.34 30.65 -4.80
N PRO A 300 -9.55 30.56 -5.38
CA PRO A 300 -10.34 31.74 -5.73
C PRO A 300 -10.59 32.71 -4.56
N MET A 301 -10.43 32.24 -3.32
CA MET A 301 -10.55 33.03 -2.10
C MET A 301 -9.35 33.94 -1.81
N MET A 302 -8.23 33.83 -2.54
CA MET A 302 -7.02 34.66 -2.37
C MET A 302 -6.88 35.70 -3.49
N PRO A 303 -6.20 36.86 -3.24
CA PRO A 303 -5.86 37.81 -4.30
C PRO A 303 -5.03 37.18 -5.44
N PRO A 304 -5.24 37.57 -6.72
CA PRO A 304 -4.56 36.93 -7.87
C PRO A 304 -3.02 36.91 -7.79
N GLU A 305 -2.41 37.96 -7.24
CA GLU A 305 -0.96 38.04 -7.05
C GLU A 305 -0.46 37.00 -6.04
N GLN A 306 -1.19 36.83 -4.93
CA GLN A 306 -0.90 35.82 -3.91
C GLN A 306 -1.09 34.41 -4.46
N GLN A 307 -2.14 34.17 -5.27
CA GLN A 307 -2.33 32.87 -5.94
C GLN A 307 -1.14 32.55 -6.86
N THR A 308 -0.67 33.54 -7.63
CA THR A 308 0.47 33.35 -8.55
C THR A 308 1.74 33.01 -7.78
N GLN A 309 2.03 33.73 -6.70
CA GLN A 309 3.20 33.47 -5.85
C GLN A 309 3.11 32.10 -5.16
N TYR A 310 1.93 31.73 -4.65
CA TYR A 310 1.69 30.43 -4.03
C TYR A 310 1.92 29.27 -5.02
N ARG A 311 1.34 29.37 -6.23
CA ARG A 311 1.57 28.42 -7.33
C ARG A 311 3.04 28.31 -7.70
N GLN A 312 3.77 29.42 -7.68
CA GLN A 312 5.20 29.42 -7.96
C GLN A 312 5.98 28.64 -6.90
N PHE A 313 5.69 28.82 -5.61
CA PHE A 313 6.30 28.02 -4.54
C PHE A 313 6.02 26.52 -4.71
N LEU A 314 4.77 26.13 -4.98
CA LEU A 314 4.41 24.73 -5.21
C LEU A 314 5.14 24.16 -6.43
N LYS A 315 5.20 24.91 -7.54
CA LYS A 315 5.90 24.50 -8.75
C LYS A 315 7.41 24.32 -8.51
N THR A 316 8.03 25.26 -7.80
CA THR A 316 9.46 25.16 -7.43
C THR A 316 9.70 23.96 -6.53
N SER A 317 8.88 23.77 -5.49
CA SER A 317 8.99 22.64 -4.57
C SER A 317 8.83 21.30 -5.30
N LEU A 318 7.82 21.18 -6.16
CA LEU A 318 7.61 20.00 -7.02
C LEU A 318 8.83 19.74 -7.92
N SER A 319 9.42 20.78 -8.51
CA SER A 319 10.61 20.60 -9.37
C SER A 319 11.80 20.01 -8.61
N HIS A 320 11.99 20.39 -7.34
CA HIS A 320 13.02 19.81 -6.49
C HIS A 320 12.68 18.36 -6.08
N ALA A 321 11.42 18.07 -5.76
CA ALA A 321 10.96 16.70 -5.49
C ALA A 321 11.21 15.77 -6.69
N VAL A 322 10.87 16.22 -7.90
CA VAL A 322 11.12 15.50 -9.17
C VAL A 322 12.62 15.26 -9.37
N ALA A 323 13.47 16.25 -9.10
CA ALA A 323 14.92 16.09 -9.22
C ALA A 323 15.45 15.03 -8.25
N ILE A 324 15.01 15.05 -6.98
CA ILE A 324 15.37 14.04 -5.98
C ILE A 324 14.93 12.64 -6.43
N ARG A 325 13.67 12.48 -6.84
CA ARG A 325 13.14 11.21 -7.33
C ARG A 325 13.93 10.70 -8.53
N SER A 326 14.22 11.56 -9.50
CA SER A 326 14.95 11.19 -10.72
C SER A 326 16.35 10.68 -10.42
N GLU A 327 17.10 11.37 -9.56
CA GLU A 327 18.45 10.97 -9.19
C GLU A 327 18.48 9.68 -8.37
N LEU A 328 17.54 9.51 -7.44
CA LEU A 328 17.41 8.26 -6.67
C LEU A 328 17.00 7.09 -7.56
N ALA A 329 16.11 7.29 -8.52
CA ALA A 329 15.74 6.25 -9.47
C ALA A 329 16.95 5.81 -10.30
N ALA A 330 17.73 6.76 -10.82
CA ALA A 330 18.94 6.45 -11.56
C ALA A 330 20.00 5.75 -10.70
N ALA A 331 20.13 6.12 -9.42
CA ALA A 331 21.05 5.47 -8.48
C ALA A 331 20.63 4.05 -8.08
N VAL A 332 19.32 3.73 -8.10
CA VAL A 332 18.85 2.35 -7.91
C VAL A 332 19.14 1.49 -9.15
N ASP A 333 19.09 2.08 -10.34
CA ASP A 333 19.23 1.36 -11.61
C ASP A 333 20.67 1.15 -12.05
N SER A 334 21.56 2.05 -11.65
CA SER A 334 22.99 1.97 -11.97
C SER A 334 23.84 2.33 -10.77
N SER A 335 24.91 1.57 -10.56
CA SER A 335 25.93 1.88 -9.55
C SER A 335 26.90 3.01 -9.96
N GLU A 336 26.76 3.53 -11.19
CA GLU A 336 27.60 4.60 -11.70
C GLU A 336 27.24 5.94 -11.05
N ASP A 337 28.29 6.68 -10.66
CA ASP A 337 28.21 8.04 -10.13
C ASP A 337 27.30 8.22 -8.89
N ILE A 338 27.06 7.16 -8.10
CA ILE A 338 26.18 7.22 -6.92
C ILE A 338 26.55 8.40 -6.00
N SER A 339 27.83 8.65 -5.72
CA SER A 339 28.24 9.79 -4.87
C SER A 339 27.78 11.13 -5.45
N ALA A 340 27.96 11.34 -6.76
CA ALA A 340 27.54 12.57 -7.44
C ALA A 340 26.02 12.70 -7.43
N ARG A 341 25.28 11.61 -7.67
CA ARG A 341 23.81 11.58 -7.61
C ARG A 341 23.29 11.94 -6.23
N LEU A 342 23.82 11.31 -5.18
CA LEU A 342 23.45 11.60 -3.80
C LEU A 342 23.81 13.04 -3.39
N LYS A 343 24.90 13.59 -3.93
CA LYS A 343 25.23 15.02 -3.76
C LYS A 343 24.15 15.91 -4.39
N THR A 344 23.70 15.61 -5.61
CA THR A 344 22.60 16.32 -6.25
C THR A 344 21.30 16.20 -5.44
N CYS A 345 20.97 15.00 -4.93
CA CYS A 345 19.81 14.80 -4.06
C CYS A 345 19.86 15.71 -2.82
N ARG A 346 21.02 15.80 -2.15
CA ARG A 346 21.19 16.67 -0.98
C ARG A 346 20.98 18.14 -1.32
N THR A 347 21.57 18.63 -2.41
CA THR A 347 21.38 20.01 -2.88
C THR A 347 19.90 20.29 -3.18
N SER A 348 19.21 19.38 -3.87
CA SER A 348 17.78 19.53 -4.16
C SER A 348 16.92 19.47 -2.90
N LEU A 349 17.29 18.66 -1.91
CA LEU A 349 16.60 18.56 -0.62
C LEU A 349 16.77 19.84 0.21
N GLU A 350 17.93 20.49 0.15
CA GLU A 350 18.15 21.81 0.75
C GLU A 350 17.32 22.89 0.05
N ALA A 351 17.30 22.91 -1.28
CA ALA A 351 16.51 23.85 -2.06
C ALA A 351 14.99 23.67 -1.82
N LEU A 352 14.52 22.42 -1.72
CA LEU A 352 13.15 22.09 -1.33
C LEU A 352 12.83 22.65 0.05
N GLN A 353 13.70 22.43 1.05
CA GLN A 353 13.49 22.97 2.40
C GLN A 353 13.36 24.49 2.41
N GLN A 354 14.20 25.18 1.64
CA GLN A 354 14.15 26.64 1.50
C GLN A 354 12.86 27.11 0.83
N SER A 355 12.39 26.41 -0.21
CA SER A 355 11.12 26.71 -0.87
C SER A 355 9.92 26.54 0.08
N CYS A 356 9.88 25.43 0.84
CA CYS A 356 8.86 25.20 1.86
C CYS A 356 8.87 26.28 2.95
N ALA A 357 10.06 26.65 3.46
CA ALA A 357 10.20 27.69 4.46
C ALA A 357 9.73 29.07 3.95
N GLY A 358 10.07 29.42 2.71
CA GLY A 358 9.61 30.65 2.07
C GLY A 358 8.08 30.70 1.90
N CYS A 359 7.48 29.60 1.43
CA CYS A 359 6.03 29.47 1.31
C CYS A 359 5.35 29.62 2.68
N HIS A 360 5.84 28.91 3.70
CA HIS A 360 5.27 28.98 5.05
C HIS A 360 5.39 30.36 5.69
N ALA A 361 6.52 31.05 5.51
CA ALA A 361 6.71 32.40 6.03
C ALA A 361 5.66 33.38 5.48
N GLN A 362 5.18 33.15 4.26
CA GLN A 362 4.25 34.03 3.58
C GLN A 362 2.78 33.64 3.73
N PHE A 363 2.46 32.33 3.78
CA PHE A 363 1.09 31.83 3.64
C PHE A 363 0.58 30.96 4.81
N ARG A 364 1.41 30.69 5.82
CA ARG A 364 1.00 29.84 6.97
C ARG A 364 0.30 30.63 8.09
N ASN A 365 0.46 31.94 8.13
CA ASN A 365 -0.04 32.82 9.21
C ASN A 365 -1.28 33.60 8.79
#